data_AF-A0A238VNM9-F1
#
_entry.id   AF-A0A238VNM9-F1
#
_cell.length_a   1.000
_cell.length_b   1.000
_cell.length_c   1.000
_cell.angle_alpha   90.00
_cell.angle_beta   90.00
_cell.angle_gamma   90.00
#
_symmetry.space_group_name_H-M   'P 1'
#
loop_
_entity.id
_entity.type
_entity.pdbx_description
1 polymer ?
#
loop_
_entity_poly.entity_id
_entity_poly.type
_entity_poly.pdbx_seq_one_letter_code
_entity_poly.pdbx_strand_id
1 'polypeptide(L)'
;MRSGPKPPSDLTKHKGIETVRQIQFLMVLCSVLPPDGKAREMLRLALDVRNEEFPDGVEPIRDLHPQATKTWLEFFWTRVGISPEERELIDWQNDKPSMDIAVEELQEAERRLGIRLAPRTVE
;
A
#
# COMPACT_ATOMS: atom_id res chain seq x y z
N MET A 1 -3.56 -44.05 12.95
CA MET A 1 -4.85 -43.36 12.71
C MET A 1 -4.59 -42.20 11.77
N ARG A 2 -5.08 -42.24 10.52
CA ARG A 2 -5.06 -41.08 9.63
C ARG A 2 -6.30 -40.24 9.96
N SER A 3 -6.12 -39.09 10.60
CA SER A 3 -7.21 -38.13 10.75
C SER A 3 -7.66 -37.70 9.36
N GLY A 4 -8.95 -37.88 9.05
CA GLY A 4 -9.55 -37.39 7.82
C GLY A 4 -9.35 -35.87 7.66
N PRO A 5 -9.63 -35.32 6.47
CA PRO A 5 -9.51 -33.89 6.23
C PRO A 5 -10.29 -33.12 7.29
N LYS A 6 -9.61 -32.18 7.94
CA LYS A 6 -10.21 -31.32 8.96
C LYS A 6 -11.43 -30.63 8.34
N PRO A 7 -12.61 -30.64 8.99
CA PRO A 7 -13.77 -29.98 8.44
C PRO A 7 -13.45 -28.50 8.15
N PRO A 8 -14.04 -27.90 7.10
CA PRO A 8 -13.76 -26.51 6.77
C PRO A 8 -13.98 -25.63 8.00
N SER A 9 -12.92 -24.94 8.44
CA SER A 9 -13.05 -23.95 9.51
C SER A 9 -13.95 -22.83 9.01
N ASP A 10 -14.95 -22.46 9.82
CA ASP A 10 -15.73 -21.26 9.56
C ASP A 10 -14.85 -20.02 9.76
N LEU A 11 -14.26 -19.56 8.65
CA LEU A 11 -13.27 -18.48 8.62
C LEU A 11 -13.84 -17.15 9.15
N THR A 12 -15.16 -16.97 9.12
CA THR A 12 -15.83 -15.76 9.62
C THR A 12 -15.74 -15.60 11.13
N LYS A 13 -15.47 -16.69 11.86
CA LYS A 13 -15.30 -16.70 13.32
C LYS A 13 -13.91 -16.31 13.78
N HIS A 14 -12.95 -16.16 12.85
CA HIS A 14 -11.59 -15.74 13.19
C HIS A 14 -11.56 -14.23 13.36
N LYS A 15 -11.31 -13.76 14.59
CA LYS A 15 -11.08 -12.34 14.88
C LYS A 15 -9.94 -11.83 13.99
N GLY A 16 -10.19 -10.74 13.26
CA GLY A 16 -9.20 -10.14 12.37
C GLY A 16 -9.02 -10.84 11.02
N ILE A 17 -9.93 -11.74 10.63
CA ILE A 17 -9.83 -12.44 9.33
C ILE A 17 -9.76 -11.47 8.14
N GLU A 18 -10.45 -10.33 8.21
CA GLU A 18 -10.40 -9.29 7.18
C GLU A 18 -9.00 -8.69 7.06
N THR A 19 -8.36 -8.34 8.19
CA THR A 19 -6.97 -7.86 8.23
C THR A 19 -5.99 -8.92 7.71
N VAL A 20 -6.19 -10.19 8.07
CA VAL A 20 -5.39 -11.30 7.53
C VAL A 20 -5.52 -11.36 6.01
N ARG A 21 -6.72 -11.19 5.46
CA ARG A 21 -6.94 -11.16 4.01
C ARG A 21 -6.32 -9.94 3.35
N GLN A 22 -6.39 -8.76 3.97
CA GLN A 22 -5.71 -7.56 3.48
C GLN A 22 -4.20 -7.78 3.34
N ILE A 23 -3.55 -8.36 4.36
CA ILE A 23 -2.12 -8.70 4.32
C ILE A 23 -1.83 -9.69 3.18
N GLN A 24 -2.64 -10.74 3.05
CA GLN A 24 -2.46 -11.72 1.97
C GLN A 24 -2.65 -11.10 0.58
N PHE A 25 -3.60 -10.18 0.42
CA PHE A 25 -3.78 -9.47 -0.85
C PHE A 25 -2.60 -8.54 -1.17
N LEU A 26 -2.00 -7.88 -0.17
CA LEU A 26 -0.76 -7.12 -0.35
C LEU A 26 0.38 -8.04 -0.83
N MET A 27 0.54 -9.21 -0.21
CA MET A 27 1.56 -10.19 -0.63
C MET A 27 1.34 -10.64 -2.08
N VAL A 28 0.10 -10.93 -2.47
CA VAL A 28 -0.25 -11.35 -3.83
C VAL A 28 -0.01 -10.22 -4.83
N LEU A 29 -0.42 -8.99 -4.52
CA LEU A 29 -0.16 -7.82 -5.35
C LEU A 29 1.34 -7.67 -5.63
N CYS A 30 2.17 -7.63 -4.58
CA CYS A 30 3.62 -7.52 -4.72
C CYS A 30 4.25 -8.68 -5.51
N SER A 31 3.62 -9.87 -5.51
CA SER A 31 4.12 -11.05 -6.22
C SER A 31 3.81 -11.04 -7.71
N VAL A 32 2.84 -10.24 -8.18
CA VAL A 32 2.43 -10.19 -9.58
C VAL A 32 2.93 -8.95 -10.34
N LEU A 33 3.49 -7.96 -9.62
CA LEU A 33 4.14 -6.81 -10.24
C LEU A 33 5.38 -7.23 -11.04
N PRO A 34 5.71 -6.55 -12.15
CA PRO A 34 6.89 -6.87 -12.94
C PRO A 34 8.18 -6.77 -12.10
N PRO A 35 9.14 -7.70 -12.26
CA PRO A 35 10.32 -7.75 -11.41
C PRO A 35 11.23 -6.51 -11.55
N ASP A 36 11.21 -5.86 -12.71
CA ASP A 36 11.96 -4.64 -13.03
C ASP A 36 11.01 -3.46 -13.29
N GLY A 37 9.77 -3.54 -12.78
CA GLY A 37 8.73 -2.54 -12.99
C GLY A 37 8.84 -1.33 -12.06
N LYS A 38 8.27 -0.21 -12.50
CA LYS A 38 8.28 1.06 -11.76
C LYS A 38 7.47 1.01 -10.47
N ALA A 39 6.35 0.29 -10.44
CA ALA A 39 5.59 0.09 -9.21
C ALA A 39 6.40 -0.69 -8.16
N ARG A 40 7.22 -1.67 -8.58
CA ARG A 40 8.10 -2.41 -7.68
C ARG A 40 9.26 -1.56 -7.16
N GLU A 41 9.84 -0.73 -8.01
CA GLU A 41 10.87 0.25 -7.64
C GLU A 41 10.35 1.18 -6.53
N MET A 42 9.18 1.78 -6.73
CA MET A 42 8.53 2.63 -5.73
C MET A 42 8.26 1.92 -4.40
N LEU A 43 7.72 0.70 -4.45
CA LEU A 43 7.46 -0.07 -3.23
C LEU A 43 8.74 -0.41 -2.46
N ARG A 44 9.86 -0.63 -3.15
CA ARG A 44 11.16 -0.83 -2.49
C ARG A 44 11.61 0.43 -1.76
N LEU A 45 11.61 1.57 -2.46
CA LEU A 45 11.94 2.87 -1.85
C LEU A 45 11.06 3.14 -0.62
N ALA A 46 9.74 2.94 -0.74
CA ALA A 46 8.80 3.16 0.35
C ALA A 46 9.02 2.22 1.55
N LEU A 47 9.45 0.98 1.32
CA LEU A 47 9.76 0.02 2.40
C LEU A 47 11.12 0.28 3.06
N ASP A 48 12.05 0.92 2.35
CA ASP A 48 13.37 1.29 2.88
C ASP A 48 13.32 2.59 3.71
N VAL A 49 12.28 3.42 3.52
CA VAL A 49 11.99 4.55 4.41
C VAL A 49 11.66 4.03 5.81
N ARG A 50 12.61 4.19 6.74
CA ARG A 50 12.39 3.87 8.15
C ARG A 50 11.53 4.94 8.81
N ASN A 51 10.29 4.58 9.11
CA ASN A 51 9.43 5.36 10.00
C ASN A 51 9.28 4.60 11.32
N GLU A 52 10.22 4.82 12.25
CA GLU A 52 10.13 4.25 13.60
C GLU A 52 8.93 4.82 14.37
N GLU A 53 8.52 6.04 14.04
CA GLU A 53 7.37 6.73 14.61
C GLU A 53 6.51 7.36 13.51
N PHE A 54 5.19 7.43 13.76
CA PHE A 54 4.28 8.17 12.89
C PHE A 54 4.59 9.66 13.02
N PRO A 55 4.63 10.44 11.92
CA PRO A 55 4.95 11.86 11.99
C PRO A 55 4.13 12.63 13.03
N ASP A 56 4.80 13.38 13.89
CA ASP A 56 4.15 14.29 14.83
C ASP A 56 3.24 15.29 14.09
N GLY A 57 2.03 15.49 14.62
CA GLY A 57 1.06 16.45 14.09
C GLY A 57 0.29 15.99 12.86
N VAL A 58 0.58 14.81 12.27
CA VAL A 58 -0.26 14.24 11.20
C VAL A 58 -1.49 13.60 11.83
N GLU A 59 -2.68 14.14 11.52
CA GLU A 59 -3.94 13.54 11.92
C GLU A 59 -4.35 12.38 11.00
N PRO A 60 -5.14 11.40 11.49
CA PRO A 60 -5.73 10.37 10.65
C PRO A 60 -6.56 10.96 9.49
N ILE A 61 -6.47 10.34 8.31
CA ILE A 61 -7.30 10.73 7.16
C ILE A 61 -8.79 10.45 7.42
N ARG A 62 -9.65 11.44 7.20
CA ARG A 62 -11.11 11.33 7.42
C ARG A 62 -11.95 11.53 6.16
N ASP A 63 -11.35 12.04 5.08
CA ASP A 63 -11.99 12.31 3.80
C ASP A 63 -11.14 11.74 2.67
N LEU A 64 -11.76 10.96 1.80
CA LEU A 64 -11.12 10.33 0.64
C LEU A 64 -11.34 11.11 -0.67
N HIS A 65 -11.93 12.30 -0.62
CA HIS A 65 -12.01 13.19 -1.77
C HIS A 65 -10.60 13.51 -2.29
N PRO A 66 -10.35 13.52 -3.62
CA PRO A 66 -9.00 13.67 -4.19
C PRO A 66 -8.23 14.91 -3.72
N GLN A 67 -8.94 16.01 -3.49
CA GLN A 67 -8.32 17.23 -2.96
C GLN A 67 -7.89 17.07 -1.49
N ALA A 68 -8.70 16.39 -0.67
CA ALA A 68 -8.40 16.17 0.73
C ALA A 68 -7.23 15.19 0.91
N THR A 69 -7.22 14.10 0.13
CA THR A 69 -6.12 13.13 0.14
C THR A 69 -4.82 13.76 -0.35
N LYS A 70 -4.87 14.61 -1.38
CA LYS A 70 -3.69 15.37 -1.84
C LYS A 70 -3.13 16.24 -0.71
N THR A 71 -3.97 17.05 -0.07
CA THR A 71 -3.52 17.93 1.03
C THR A 71 -2.96 17.13 2.20
N TRP A 72 -3.55 15.98 2.52
CA TRP A 72 -3.03 15.08 3.56
C TRP A 72 -1.66 14.49 3.20
N LEU A 73 -1.48 14.02 1.96
CA LEU A 73 -0.20 13.49 1.46
C LEU A 73 0.90 14.56 1.43
N GLU A 74 0.55 15.78 1.00
CA GLU A 74 1.45 16.93 1.06
C GLU A 74 1.90 17.18 2.49
N PHE A 75 0.98 17.19 3.46
CA PHE A 75 1.35 17.40 4.87
C PHE A 75 2.22 16.26 5.42
N PHE A 76 1.94 15.01 5.05
CA PHE A 76 2.75 13.84 5.44
C PHE A 76 4.20 13.94 4.93
N TRP A 77 4.40 14.42 3.69
CA TRP A 77 5.71 14.44 3.02
C TRP A 77 6.46 15.79 3.04
N THR A 78 5.82 16.91 3.37
CA THR A 78 6.45 18.25 3.39
C THR A 78 6.88 18.72 4.78
N ARG A 79 6.91 17.82 5.75
CA ARG A 79 7.36 18.09 7.12
C ARG A 79 8.83 18.52 7.19
N VAL A 80 9.16 19.32 8.19
CA VAL A 80 10.56 19.67 8.48
C VAL A 80 11.31 18.41 8.92
N GLY A 81 12.51 18.20 8.37
CA GLY A 81 13.38 17.10 8.79
C GLY A 81 13.18 15.78 8.02
N ILE A 82 12.66 15.82 6.79
CA ILE A 82 12.61 14.61 5.94
C ILE A 82 14.01 14.02 5.73
N SER A 83 14.11 12.70 5.83
CA SER A 83 15.37 11.98 5.59
C SER A 83 15.74 11.98 4.10
N PRO A 84 17.01 11.70 3.74
CA PRO A 84 17.41 11.51 2.35
C PRO A 84 16.58 10.43 1.62
N GLU A 85 16.24 9.34 2.31
CA GLU A 85 15.44 8.24 1.78
C GLU A 85 13.98 8.67 1.53
N GLU A 86 13.39 9.45 2.46
CA GLU A 86 12.08 10.05 2.24
C GLU A 86 12.08 11.01 1.06
N ARG A 87 13.15 11.80 0.94
CA ARG A 87 13.32 12.74 -0.17
C ARG A 87 13.39 12.01 -1.50
N GLU A 88 14.11 10.90 -1.57
CA GLU A 88 14.19 10.06 -2.77
C GLU A 88 12.80 9.55 -3.19
N LEU A 89 12.00 9.05 -2.24
CA LEU A 89 10.63 8.61 -2.52
C LEU A 89 9.74 9.77 -3.02
N ILE A 90 9.87 10.96 -2.43
CA ILE A 90 9.13 12.16 -2.84
C ILE A 90 9.54 12.59 -4.25
N ASP A 91 10.83 12.60 -4.55
CA ASP A 91 11.32 12.96 -5.88
C ASP A 91 10.90 11.91 -6.92
N TRP A 92 10.88 10.63 -6.56
CA TRP A 92 10.39 9.53 -7.40
C TRP A 92 8.92 9.71 -7.81
N GLN A 93 8.03 10.02 -6.86
CA GLN A 93 6.60 10.16 -7.18
C GLN A 93 6.27 11.42 -7.99
N ASN A 94 7.16 12.42 -7.98
CA ASN A 94 7.05 13.61 -8.82
C ASN A 94 7.55 13.39 -10.26
N ASP A 95 8.28 12.30 -10.53
CA ASP A 95 8.69 11.93 -11.89
C ASP A 95 7.50 11.35 -12.66
N LYS A 96 6.86 12.20 -13.47
CA LYS A 96 5.64 11.85 -14.22
C LYS A 96 5.80 10.58 -15.07
N PRO A 97 6.89 10.38 -15.85
CA PRO A 97 7.08 9.14 -16.61
C PRO A 97 7.09 7.88 -15.72
N SER A 98 7.82 7.90 -14.60
CA SER A 98 7.84 6.76 -13.67
C SER A 98 6.48 6.51 -13.04
N MET A 99 5.76 7.58 -12.67
CA MET A 99 4.41 7.47 -12.11
C MET A 99 3.41 6.90 -13.12
N ASP A 100 3.41 7.38 -14.37
CA ASP A 100 2.52 6.90 -15.43
C ASP A 100 2.71 5.39 -15.66
N ILE A 101 3.96 4.92 -15.75
CA ILE A 101 4.28 3.48 -15.90
C ILE A 101 3.80 2.68 -14.68
N ALA A 102 4.07 3.17 -13.46
CA ALA A 102 3.65 2.48 -12.24
C ALA A 102 2.13 2.38 -12.11
N VAL A 103 1.39 3.42 -12.55
CA VAL A 103 -0.07 3.40 -12.61
C VAL A 103 -0.56 2.32 -13.57
N GLU A 104 0.03 2.20 -14.76
CA GLU A 104 -0.33 1.16 -15.74
C GLU A 104 -0.05 -0.26 -15.20
N GLU A 105 1.13 -0.46 -14.60
CA GLU A 105 1.50 -1.74 -13.98
C GLU A 105 0.54 -2.14 -12.86
N LEU A 106 0.17 -1.19 -11.99
CA LEU A 106 -0.77 -1.43 -10.91
C LEU A 106 -2.16 -1.76 -11.45
N GLN A 107 -2.66 -1.01 -12.45
CA GLN A 107 -3.96 -1.28 -13.07
C GLN A 107 -3.99 -2.65 -13.76
N GLU A 108 -2.90 -3.08 -14.40
CA GLU A 108 -2.82 -4.42 -14.99
C GLU A 108 -2.81 -5.52 -13.92
N ALA A 109 -2.07 -5.32 -12.82
CA ALA A 109 -2.11 -6.24 -11.69
C ALA A 109 -3.53 -6.35 -11.10
N GLU A 110 -4.23 -5.23 -10.90
CA GLU A 110 -5.63 -5.21 -10.46
C GLU A 110 -6.55 -5.99 -11.40
N ARG A 111 -6.43 -5.77 -12.72
CA ARG A 111 -7.20 -6.50 -13.74
C ARG A 111 -6.97 -8.00 -13.67
N ARG A 112 -5.71 -8.44 -13.52
CA ARG A 112 -5.34 -9.86 -13.44
C ARG A 112 -5.82 -10.53 -12.16
N LEU A 113 -5.81 -9.80 -11.05
CA LEU A 113 -6.24 -10.32 -9.75
C LEU A 113 -7.76 -10.25 -9.54
N GLY A 114 -8.46 -9.41 -10.30
CA GLY A 114 -9.89 -9.17 -10.13
C GLY A 114 -10.23 -8.42 -8.83
N ILE A 115 -9.24 -7.78 -8.20
CA ILE A 115 -9.39 -7.02 -6.96
C ILE A 115 -8.61 -5.70 -7.06
N ARG A 116 -9.10 -4.68 -6.36
CA ARG A 116 -8.41 -3.40 -6.16
C ARG A 116 -8.22 -3.16 -4.67
N LEU A 117 -6.99 -2.80 -4.27
CA LEU A 117 -6.69 -2.34 -2.93
C LEU A 117 -6.95 -0.84 -2.85
N ALA A 118 -8.18 -0.46 -2.50
CA ALA A 118 -8.59 0.93 -2.35
C ALA A 118 -8.63 1.34 -0.87
N PRO A 119 -8.25 2.59 -0.55
CA PRO A 119 -8.38 3.11 0.80
C PRO A 119 -9.85 3.16 1.23
N ARG A 120 -10.09 2.87 2.50
CA ARG A 120 -11.36 3.10 3.20
C ARG A 120 -11.01 3.74 4.53
N THR A 121 -11.80 4.72 4.97
CA THR A 121 -11.66 5.26 6.33
C THR A 121 -12.02 4.17 7.34
N VAL A 122 -11.29 4.17 8.45
CA VAL A 122 -11.57 3.32 9.62
C VAL A 122 -12.08 4.22 10.74
N GLU A 123 -13.02 3.72 11.53
CA GLU A 123 -13.58 4.40 12.71
C GLU A 123 -12.62 4.34 13.90
#